data_AF-A0ABD2NG29-F1
#
_entry.id   AF-A0ABD2NG29-F1
#
_cell.length_a   1.000
_cell.length_b   1.000
_cell.length_c   1.000
_cell.angle_alpha   90.00
_cell.angle_beta   90.00
_cell.angle_gamma   90.00
#
_symmetry.space_group_name_H-M   'P 1'
#
loop_
_entity.id
_entity.type
_entity.pdbx_description
1 polymer ?
#
loop_
_entity_poly.entity_id
_entity_poly.type
_entity_poly.pdbx_seq_one_letter_code
_entity_poly.pdbx_strand_id
1 'polypeptide(L)'
;ESTFLIKLNKGSRGLGLSVTGGIDSGGSWPGLIRIKRLFPHQPASQCGLINVGDLLLEANGITLTGLTNYEALEVLRTASNQVELRICRPPPDVLTCVSPISEVPPPPPRREAAGGPNTPPLAFNSPEDDYYHGEFEIIINKIQGSLGFTLRKEDDSALGHYVRALVREPALTDGRIKAGDKIIAV
;
A
#
# COMPACT_ATOMS: atom_id res chain seq x y z
N GLU A 1 4.97 -19.85 -21.13
CA GLU A 1 4.33 -19.56 -19.83
C GLU A 1 5.14 -18.49 -19.12
N SER A 2 4.51 -17.41 -18.65
CA SER A 2 5.22 -16.33 -17.93
C SER A 2 5.16 -16.50 -16.41
N THR A 3 4.92 -17.73 -15.96
CA THR A 3 4.74 -18.10 -14.57
C THR A 3 6.01 -18.76 -14.04
N PHE A 4 6.45 -18.35 -12.85
CA PHE A 4 7.63 -18.89 -12.18
C PHE A 4 7.38 -19.03 -10.68
N LEU A 5 8.14 -19.92 -10.03
CA LEU A 5 8.08 -20.13 -8.59
C LEU A 5 9.30 -19.51 -7.92
N ILE A 6 9.09 -18.88 -6.78
CA ILE A 6 10.16 -18.36 -5.93
C ILE A 6 9.97 -18.83 -4.50
N LYS A 7 11.08 -18.91 -3.76
CA LYS A 7 11.07 -19.17 -2.32
C LYS A 7 11.62 -17.95 -1.60
N LEU A 8 10.84 -17.41 -0.67
CA LEU A 8 11.23 -16.29 0.16
C LEU A 8 11.17 -16.69 1.62
N ASN A 9 12.16 -16.25 2.39
CA ASN A 9 12.11 -16.32 3.84
C ASN A 9 11.53 -15.02 4.38
N LYS A 10 10.57 -15.10 5.29
CA LYS A 10 10.00 -13.93 5.96
C LYS A 10 11.08 -13.29 6.84
N GLY A 11 11.16 -11.97 6.76
CA GLY A 11 11.98 -11.16 7.65
C GLY A 11 11.20 -10.75 8.90
N SER A 12 11.77 -9.84 9.68
CA SER A 12 11.12 -9.26 10.86
C SER A 12 9.80 -8.54 10.58
N ARG A 13 9.57 -8.11 9.33
CA ARG A 13 8.36 -7.44 8.85
C ARG A 13 7.58 -8.26 7.82
N GLY A 14 7.80 -9.57 7.78
CA GLY A 14 7.20 -10.49 6.81
C GLY A 14 7.95 -10.52 5.47
N LEU A 15 7.22 -10.65 4.37
CA LEU A 15 7.82 -10.76 3.03
C LEU A 15 8.38 -9.42 2.52
N GLY A 16 7.83 -8.30 3.01
CA GLY A 16 8.23 -6.96 2.58
C GLY A 16 7.78 -6.62 1.15
N LEU A 17 6.57 -7.02 0.82
CA LEU A 17 5.85 -6.62 -0.38
C LEU A 17 4.46 -6.10 0.02
N SER A 18 3.88 -5.27 -0.85
CA SER A 18 2.50 -4.80 -0.75
C SER A 18 1.75 -5.30 -1.98
N VAL A 19 0.52 -5.76 -1.76
CA VAL A 19 -0.34 -6.29 -2.80
C VAL A 19 -1.61 -5.45 -2.94
N THR A 20 -2.20 -5.50 -4.13
CA THR A 20 -3.47 -4.87 -4.47
C THR A 20 -4.26 -5.83 -5.36
N GLY A 21 -5.55 -5.57 -5.57
CA GLY A 21 -6.42 -6.46 -6.31
C GLY A 21 -7.27 -7.35 -5.38
N GLY A 22 -7.79 -8.46 -5.88
CA GLY A 22 -8.77 -9.32 -5.20
C GLY A 22 -10.16 -9.24 -5.85
N ILE A 23 -11.07 -10.16 -5.50
CA ILE A 23 -12.42 -10.15 -6.09
C ILE A 23 -13.27 -8.96 -5.65
N ASP A 24 -12.94 -8.39 -4.49
CA ASP A 24 -13.54 -7.18 -3.91
C ASP A 24 -13.02 -5.90 -4.59
N SER A 25 -11.92 -5.99 -5.32
CA SER A 25 -11.40 -4.85 -6.06
C SER A 25 -12.14 -4.69 -7.39
N GLY A 26 -12.96 -3.64 -7.50
CA GLY A 26 -13.71 -3.27 -8.72
C GLY A 26 -12.84 -2.76 -9.87
N GLY A 27 -11.55 -3.08 -9.88
CA GLY A 27 -10.57 -2.59 -10.85
C GLY A 27 -10.49 -3.46 -12.12
N SER A 28 -9.52 -3.12 -12.98
CA SER A 28 -9.30 -3.72 -14.31
C SER A 28 -8.98 -5.24 -14.30
N TRP A 29 -8.77 -5.86 -13.13
CA TRP A 29 -8.35 -7.27 -12.99
C TRP A 29 -9.03 -7.93 -11.77
N PRO A 30 -10.35 -8.20 -11.85
CA PRO A 30 -11.09 -8.76 -10.72
C PRO A 30 -10.52 -10.14 -10.33
N GLY A 31 -10.30 -10.33 -9.03
CA GLY A 31 -9.85 -11.61 -8.47
C GLY A 31 -8.35 -11.91 -8.61
N LEU A 32 -7.54 -11.00 -9.16
CA LEU A 32 -6.09 -11.18 -9.23
C LEU A 32 -5.38 -10.36 -8.17
N ILE A 33 -4.35 -10.94 -7.56
CA ILE A 33 -3.51 -10.27 -6.57
C ILE A 33 -2.24 -9.79 -7.26
N ARG A 34 -1.96 -8.49 -7.22
CA ARG A 34 -0.84 -7.84 -7.91
C ARG A 34 0.12 -7.20 -6.92
N ILE A 35 1.42 -7.31 -7.17
CA ILE A 35 2.44 -6.63 -6.38
C ILE A 35 2.40 -5.14 -6.70
N LYS A 36 1.98 -4.33 -5.73
CA LYS A 36 1.96 -2.86 -5.82
C LYS A 36 3.31 -2.26 -5.48
N ARG A 37 4.01 -2.81 -4.48
CA ARG A 37 5.30 -2.26 -4.02
C ARG A 37 6.17 -3.34 -3.41
N LEU A 38 7.47 -3.22 -3.63
CA LEU A 38 8.50 -3.96 -2.91
C LEU A 38 9.18 -3.00 -1.93
N PHE A 39 9.34 -3.42 -0.68
CA PHE A 39 10.00 -2.60 0.32
C PHE A 39 11.52 -2.81 0.24
N PRO A 40 12.31 -1.73 0.14
CA PRO A 40 13.76 -1.85 0.05
C PRO A 40 14.33 -2.52 1.32
N HIS A 41 15.43 -3.26 1.14
CA HIS A 41 16.07 -4.05 2.21
C HIS A 41 15.16 -5.11 2.86
N GLN A 42 14.11 -5.55 2.18
CA GLN A 42 13.27 -6.66 2.61
C GLN A 42 13.43 -7.88 1.70
N PRO A 43 13.06 -9.10 2.15
CA PRO A 43 13.29 -10.33 1.41
C PRO A 43 12.76 -10.30 -0.02
N ALA A 44 11.54 -9.77 -0.22
CA ALA A 44 10.91 -9.63 -1.52
C ALA A 44 11.64 -8.68 -2.48
N SER A 45 12.27 -7.62 -1.97
CA SER A 45 13.08 -6.72 -2.80
C SER A 45 14.49 -7.28 -3.02
N GLN A 46 15.05 -7.98 -2.03
CA GLN A 46 16.41 -8.49 -2.06
C GLN A 46 16.57 -9.75 -2.92
N CYS A 47 15.50 -10.51 -3.13
CA CYS A 47 15.56 -11.67 -4.01
C CYS A 47 15.80 -11.28 -5.47
N GLY A 48 15.38 -10.06 -5.90
CA GLY A 48 15.53 -9.57 -7.27
C GLY A 48 14.78 -10.39 -8.34
N LEU A 49 14.02 -11.41 -7.94
CA LEU A 49 13.28 -12.28 -8.85
C LEU A 49 11.90 -11.72 -9.20
N ILE A 50 11.34 -10.91 -8.31
CA ILE A 50 10.00 -10.32 -8.44
C ILE A 50 10.08 -8.83 -8.62
N ASN A 51 9.10 -8.32 -9.35
CA ASN A 51 8.99 -6.91 -9.69
C ASN A 51 7.62 -6.37 -9.29
N VAL A 52 7.56 -5.05 -9.14
CA VAL A 52 6.29 -4.35 -9.05
C VAL A 52 5.51 -4.60 -10.33
N GLY A 53 4.24 -4.95 -10.18
CA GLY A 53 3.34 -5.28 -11.28
C GLY A 53 3.18 -6.78 -11.54
N ASP A 54 4.02 -7.63 -10.98
CA ASP A 54 3.88 -9.09 -11.07
C ASP A 54 2.61 -9.56 -10.33
N LEU A 55 2.02 -10.68 -10.79
CA LEU A 55 0.78 -11.25 -10.26
C LEU A 55 1.08 -12.44 -9.35
N LEU A 56 0.55 -12.42 -8.13
CA LEU A 56 0.62 -13.52 -7.17
C LEU A 56 -0.54 -14.48 -7.45
N LEU A 57 -0.20 -15.69 -7.87
CA LEU A 57 -1.17 -16.73 -8.17
C LEU A 57 -1.40 -17.64 -6.96
N GLU A 58 -0.32 -18.04 -6.29
CA GLU A 58 -0.38 -18.96 -5.15
C GLU A 58 0.70 -18.66 -4.10
N ALA A 59 0.42 -19.02 -2.86
CA ALA A 59 1.38 -19.01 -1.76
C ALA A 59 1.33 -20.34 -0.99
N ASN A 60 2.46 -21.05 -0.89
CA ASN A 60 2.57 -22.36 -0.24
C ASN A 60 1.53 -23.38 -0.73
N GLY A 61 1.19 -23.34 -2.02
CA GLY A 61 0.17 -24.19 -2.63
C GLY A 61 -1.28 -23.73 -2.39
N ILE A 62 -1.50 -22.61 -1.71
CA ILE A 62 -2.82 -21.99 -1.55
C ILE A 62 -3.04 -20.98 -2.67
N THR A 63 -4.12 -21.17 -3.43
CA THR A 63 -4.50 -20.27 -4.51
C THR A 63 -4.97 -18.92 -3.99
N LEU A 64 -4.33 -17.85 -4.48
CA LEU A 64 -4.66 -16.47 -4.14
C LEU A 64 -5.63 -15.85 -5.16
N THR A 65 -5.73 -16.42 -6.35
CA THR A 65 -6.68 -15.97 -7.38
C THR A 65 -8.11 -16.28 -6.95
N GLY A 66 -9.01 -15.31 -7.06
CA GLY A 66 -10.40 -15.44 -6.65
C GLY A 66 -10.65 -15.17 -5.16
N LEU A 67 -9.59 -14.89 -4.39
CA LEU A 67 -9.72 -14.44 -3.02
C LEU A 67 -9.96 -12.93 -2.96
N THR A 68 -10.52 -12.48 -1.84
CA THR A 68 -10.52 -11.06 -1.50
C THR A 68 -9.10 -10.58 -1.20
N ASN A 69 -8.87 -9.27 -1.26
CA ASN A 69 -7.60 -8.68 -0.87
C ASN A 69 -7.20 -9.10 0.54
N TYR A 70 -8.16 -9.06 1.47
CA TYR A 70 -7.99 -9.42 2.86
C TYR A 70 -7.61 -10.89 3.02
N GLU A 71 -8.34 -11.83 2.42
CA GLU A 71 -8.03 -13.26 2.49
C GLU A 71 -6.66 -13.59 1.89
N ALA A 72 -6.31 -12.98 0.75
CA ALA A 72 -5.00 -13.16 0.15
C ALA A 72 -3.87 -12.66 1.07
N LEU A 73 -4.08 -11.51 1.75
CA LEU A 73 -3.16 -11.00 2.75
C LEU A 73 -3.07 -11.92 3.96
N GLU A 74 -4.18 -12.49 4.44
CA GLU A 74 -4.18 -13.47 5.51
C GLU A 74 -3.38 -14.71 5.13
N VAL A 75 -3.56 -15.27 3.94
CA VAL A 75 -2.77 -16.41 3.48
C VAL A 75 -1.27 -16.07 3.49
N LEU A 76 -0.89 -14.91 2.95
CA LEU A 76 0.51 -14.45 2.95
C LEU A 76 1.06 -14.20 4.36
N ARG A 77 0.23 -13.72 5.29
CA ARG A 77 0.60 -13.47 6.70
C ARG A 77 0.73 -14.76 7.51
N THR A 78 -0.21 -15.69 7.37
CA THR A 78 -0.28 -16.97 8.09
C THR A 78 0.65 -18.03 7.51
N ALA A 79 1.17 -17.81 6.29
CA ALA A 79 2.20 -18.68 5.71
C ALA A 79 3.41 -18.87 6.65
N SER A 80 4.09 -20.00 6.53
CA SER A 80 5.29 -20.30 7.32
C SER A 80 6.44 -19.32 7.03
N ASN A 81 7.53 -19.41 7.82
CA ASN A 81 8.69 -18.55 7.64
C ASN A 81 9.29 -18.67 6.22
N GLN A 82 9.21 -19.84 5.60
CA GLN A 82 9.55 -20.01 4.18
C GLN A 82 8.25 -20.04 3.37
N VAL A 83 8.11 -19.09 2.45
CA VAL A 83 6.94 -18.97 1.56
C VAL A 83 7.38 -19.26 0.14
N GLU A 84 6.78 -20.28 -0.46
CA GLU A 84 6.85 -20.55 -1.89
C GLU A 84 5.74 -19.77 -2.60
N LEU A 85 6.11 -18.83 -3.46
CA LEU A 85 5.15 -18.01 -4.21
C LEU A 85 5.17 -18.43 -5.68
N ARG A 86 3.99 -18.69 -6.25
CA ARG A 86 3.80 -18.86 -7.69
C ARG A 86 3.36 -17.54 -8.29
N ILE A 87 4.14 -17.01 -9.21
CA ILE A 87 4.03 -15.64 -9.70
C ILE A 87 3.95 -15.64 -11.22
N CYS A 88 3.10 -14.79 -11.79
CA CYS A 88 3.02 -14.56 -13.22
C CYS A 88 3.48 -13.14 -13.56
N ARG A 89 4.43 -13.04 -14.50
CA ARG A 89 4.85 -11.77 -15.08
C ARG A 89 4.16 -11.60 -16.45
N PRO A 90 3.05 -10.87 -16.54
CA PRO A 90 2.41 -10.62 -17.83
C PRO A 90 3.38 -9.87 -18.78
N PRO A 91 3.32 -10.13 -20.10
CA PRO A 91 4.15 -9.44 -21.08
C PRO A 91 3.89 -7.92 -21.04
N PRO A 92 4.93 -7.11 -21.30
CA PRO A 92 4.87 -5.65 -21.17
C PRO A 92 3.79 -4.98 -22.05
N ASP A 93 3.35 -5.63 -23.13
CA ASP A 93 2.29 -5.15 -24.03
C ASP A 93 0.86 -5.18 -23.44
N VAL A 94 0.67 -5.73 -22.23
CA VAL A 94 -0.65 -5.77 -21.53
C VAL A 94 -0.68 -4.82 -20.32
N LEU A 95 0.43 -4.14 -20.00
CA LEU A 95 0.56 -3.28 -18.83
C LEU A 95 1.09 -1.87 -19.19
N THR A 96 0.47 -1.19 -20.15
CA THR A 96 0.55 0.27 -20.20
C THR A 96 -0.26 0.85 -19.04
N CYS A 97 0.37 1.01 -17.87
CA CYS A 97 0.21 2.12 -16.94
C CYS A 97 1.24 1.99 -15.81
N VAL A 98 2.12 2.99 -15.74
CA VAL A 98 3.10 3.35 -14.71
C VAL A 98 4.51 2.72 -14.81
N SER A 99 5.43 3.62 -15.17
CA SER A 99 6.84 3.53 -15.58
C SER A 99 7.82 2.92 -14.56
N PRO A 100 9.05 2.52 -15.00
CA PRO A 100 10.12 2.10 -14.10
C PRO A 100 10.79 3.27 -13.36
N ILE A 101 10.91 3.11 -12.04
CA ILE A 101 12.03 3.38 -11.09
C ILE A 101 12.97 4.59 -11.33
N SER A 102 13.13 5.40 -10.26
CA SER A 102 14.25 6.32 -9.94
C SER A 102 14.59 7.43 -10.93
N GLU A 103 14.14 8.65 -10.64
CA GLU A 103 15.04 9.80 -10.68
C GLU A 103 14.60 10.84 -9.65
N VAL A 104 15.57 11.35 -8.89
CA VAL A 104 15.40 12.39 -7.87
C VAL A 104 14.77 13.62 -8.54
N PRO A 105 13.74 14.26 -7.95
CA PRO A 105 13.15 15.44 -8.56
C PRO A 105 14.22 16.55 -8.70
N PRO A 106 14.37 17.18 -9.87
CA PRO A 106 15.21 18.38 -9.99
C PRO A 106 14.64 19.49 -9.09
N PRO A 107 15.48 20.31 -8.45
CA PRO A 107 15.03 21.37 -7.57
C PRO A 107 14.12 22.37 -8.32
N PRO A 108 13.09 22.92 -7.66
CA PRO A 108 12.13 23.79 -8.32
C PRO A 108 12.80 25.06 -8.84
N PRO A 109 12.48 25.50 -10.09
CA PRO A 109 12.98 26.77 -10.59
C PRO A 109 12.40 27.93 -9.79
N ARG A 110 13.29 28.88 -9.51
CA ARG A 110 13.08 30.12 -8.77
C ARG A 110 11.88 30.91 -9.31
N ARG A 111 11.02 31.39 -8.40
CA ARG A 111 9.92 32.34 -8.64
C ARG A 111 10.34 33.50 -9.55
N GLU A 112 9.59 33.75 -10.60
CA GLU A 112 9.31 35.09 -11.11
C GLU A 112 7.81 35.21 -11.46
N ALA A 113 7.26 36.39 -11.21
CA ALA A 113 5.84 36.69 -11.16
C ALA A 113 5.30 37.35 -12.46
N ALA A 114 3.97 37.31 -12.57
CA ALA A 114 3.08 38.26 -13.26
C ALA A 114 2.68 38.02 -14.74
N GLY A 115 1.34 38.08 -14.97
CA GLY A 115 0.69 38.50 -16.23
C GLY A 115 -0.31 37.51 -16.82
N GLY A 116 -1.63 37.72 -16.63
CA GLY A 116 -2.72 36.97 -17.31
C GLY A 116 -3.00 37.48 -18.74
N PRO A 117 -4.23 37.34 -19.33
CA PRO A 117 -5.37 36.45 -19.04
C PRO A 117 -5.92 35.70 -20.29
N ASN A 118 -6.97 34.87 -20.09
CA ASN A 118 -8.00 34.40 -21.04
C ASN A 118 -7.91 32.99 -21.65
N THR A 119 -8.53 32.01 -20.97
CA THR A 119 -9.39 30.96 -21.59
C THR A 119 -10.48 30.53 -20.57
N PRO A 120 -11.79 30.58 -20.88
CA PRO A 120 -12.86 29.96 -20.09
C PRO A 120 -13.19 28.54 -20.66
N PRO A 121 -14.02 27.72 -20.00
CA PRO A 121 -13.53 26.54 -19.27
C PRO A 121 -13.96 25.24 -19.93
N LEU A 122 -13.04 24.27 -20.04
CA LEU A 122 -13.44 22.86 -20.16
C LEU A 122 -13.38 22.26 -18.76
N ALA A 123 -14.58 22.11 -18.21
CA ALA A 123 -14.97 21.31 -17.06
C ALA A 123 -13.82 20.72 -16.23
N PHE A 124 -13.53 21.40 -15.12
CA PHE A 124 -13.17 20.73 -13.88
C PHE A 124 -14.21 19.64 -13.60
N ASN A 125 -13.81 18.38 -13.76
CA ASN A 125 -14.17 17.40 -12.76
C ASN A 125 -12.86 16.94 -12.11
N SER A 126 -12.68 17.48 -10.91
CA SER A 126 -11.60 17.25 -9.96
C SER A 126 -11.59 15.79 -9.45
N PRO A 127 -10.78 15.44 -8.44
CA PRO A 127 -9.56 14.65 -8.56
C PRO A 127 -9.69 13.28 -7.87
N GLU A 128 -9.19 12.21 -8.46
CA GLU A 128 -8.96 10.96 -7.70
C GLU A 128 -7.48 10.64 -7.69
N ASP A 129 -6.73 11.62 -7.15
CA ASP A 129 -5.41 11.42 -6.56
C ASP A 129 -5.53 10.30 -5.52
N ASP A 130 -4.79 9.23 -5.75
CA ASP A 130 -4.21 8.32 -4.77
C ASP A 130 -4.52 8.61 -3.30
N TYR A 131 -5.24 7.72 -2.61
CA TYR A 131 -4.91 7.33 -1.22
C TYR A 131 -5.71 6.13 -0.68
N TYR A 132 -5.58 4.95 -1.30
CA TYR A 132 -5.95 3.71 -0.61
C TYR A 132 -4.83 3.31 0.36
N HIS A 133 -4.90 3.88 1.56
CA HIS A 133 -4.12 3.47 2.72
C HIS A 133 -4.59 2.08 3.15
N GLY A 134 -3.73 1.06 2.99
CA GLY A 134 -4.03 -0.27 3.52
C GLY A 134 -4.23 -0.22 5.04
N GLU A 135 -5.14 -1.04 5.56
CA GLU A 135 -5.39 -1.18 6.99
C GLU A 135 -4.17 -1.83 7.68
N PHE A 136 -3.77 -1.30 8.83
CA PHE A 136 -2.65 -1.81 9.60
C PHE A 136 -2.96 -1.78 11.09
N GLU A 137 -2.48 -2.79 11.81
CA GLU A 137 -2.63 -2.88 13.26
C GLU A 137 -1.43 -2.21 13.96
N ILE A 138 -1.72 -1.44 15.00
CA ILE A 138 -0.72 -0.82 15.86
C ILE A 138 -0.94 -1.22 17.30
N ILE A 139 0.15 -1.54 17.98
CA ILE A 139 0.16 -1.78 19.42
C ILE A 139 0.96 -0.63 20.05
N ILE A 140 0.25 0.28 20.72
CA ILE A 140 0.83 1.45 21.38
C ILE A 140 0.60 1.33 22.89
N ASN A 141 1.69 1.33 23.66
CA ASN A 141 1.63 1.30 25.12
C ASN A 141 1.38 2.71 25.66
N LYS A 142 0.35 2.90 26.50
CA LYS A 142 0.02 4.21 27.07
C LYS A 142 1.18 4.72 27.95
N ILE A 143 1.65 5.94 27.69
CA ILE A 143 2.63 6.65 28.53
C ILE A 143 1.92 7.81 29.23
N GLN A 144 2.06 7.90 30.56
CA GLN A 144 1.37 8.92 31.38
C GLN A 144 -0.16 8.97 31.14
N GLY A 145 -0.79 7.81 30.90
CA GLY A 145 -2.24 7.71 30.67
C GLY A 145 -2.70 8.16 29.28
N SER A 146 -1.79 8.47 28.34
CA SER A 146 -2.13 8.91 26.98
C SER A 146 -1.44 8.05 25.91
N LEU A 147 -2.09 7.92 24.75
CA LEU A 147 -1.50 7.34 23.54
C LEU A 147 -0.75 8.38 22.69
N GLY A 148 -0.91 9.66 23.00
CA GLY A 148 -0.13 10.73 22.40
C GLY A 148 -0.60 11.26 21.04
N PHE A 149 -1.83 11.00 20.64
CA PHE A 149 -2.46 11.63 19.47
C PHE A 149 -3.84 12.22 19.81
N THR A 150 -4.34 13.06 18.91
CA THR A 150 -5.68 13.65 18.99
C THR A 150 -6.53 13.13 17.84
N LEU A 151 -7.85 13.03 18.07
CA LEU A 151 -8.81 12.53 17.09
C LEU A 151 -9.69 13.65 16.55
N ARG A 152 -10.07 13.56 15.28
CA ARG A 152 -11.13 14.34 14.63
C ARG A 152 -12.32 13.41 14.43
N LYS A 153 -13.51 13.87 14.85
CA LYS A 153 -14.78 13.20 14.62
C LYS A 153 -15.35 13.72 13.30
N GLU A 154 -15.51 12.84 12.32
CA GLU A 154 -16.13 13.18 11.03
C GLU A 154 -17.62 12.82 11.02
N ASP A 155 -18.00 11.73 11.69
CA ASP A 155 -19.39 11.28 11.83
C ASP A 155 -19.76 10.94 13.27
N ASP A 156 -21.05 10.91 13.59
CA ASP A 156 -21.57 10.45 14.90
C ASP A 156 -21.34 8.96 15.20
N SER A 157 -20.67 8.24 14.31
CA SER A 157 -20.28 6.85 14.49
C SER A 157 -19.06 6.74 15.43
N ALA A 158 -19.17 5.91 16.47
CA ALA A 158 -18.12 5.68 17.48
C ALA A 158 -16.79 5.14 16.91
N LEU A 159 -16.79 4.67 15.66
CA LEU A 159 -15.65 4.10 14.93
C LEU A 159 -15.19 5.00 13.76
N GLY A 160 -15.74 6.21 13.63
CA GLY A 160 -15.44 7.16 12.54
C GLY A 160 -14.36 8.19 12.89
N HIS A 161 -13.40 7.85 13.74
CA HIS A 161 -12.41 8.79 14.23
C HIS A 161 -11.12 8.75 13.41
N TYR A 162 -10.68 9.90 12.92
CA TYR A 162 -9.40 10.05 12.23
C TYR A 162 -8.38 10.67 13.15
N VAL A 163 -7.13 10.26 13.04
CA VAL A 163 -6.00 10.86 13.76
C VAL A 163 -5.80 12.28 13.23
N ARG A 164 -6.08 13.28 14.05
CA ARG A 164 -5.90 14.69 13.69
C ARG A 164 -4.44 15.09 13.70
N ALA A 165 -3.74 14.72 14.76
CA ALA A 165 -2.34 15.07 14.98
C ALA A 165 -1.72 14.16 16.05
N LEU A 166 -0.43 13.88 15.89
CA LEU A 166 0.42 13.26 16.91
C LEU A 166 0.97 14.39 17.79
N VAL A 167 0.73 14.31 19.10
CA VAL A 167 1.01 15.39 20.07
C VAL A 167 2.19 15.05 20.97
N ARG A 168 2.37 13.77 21.32
CA ARG A 168 3.42 13.30 22.22
C ARG A 168 3.75 11.83 21.97
N GLU A 169 4.80 11.36 22.62
CA GLU A 169 5.12 9.92 22.67
C GLU A 169 3.99 9.16 23.40
N PRO A 170 3.69 7.91 22.99
CA PRO A 170 4.46 7.06 22.06
C PRO A 170 4.09 7.21 20.58
N ALA A 171 2.98 7.87 20.23
CA ALA A 171 2.52 7.89 18.85
C ALA A 171 3.49 8.61 17.88
N LEU A 172 4.24 9.61 18.35
CA LEU A 172 5.30 10.25 17.57
C LEU A 172 6.46 9.29 17.22
N THR A 173 6.77 8.35 18.12
CA THR A 173 7.92 7.45 18.00
C THR A 173 7.56 6.14 17.30
N ASP A 174 6.27 5.76 17.31
CA ASP A 174 5.78 4.54 16.65
C ASP A 174 6.00 4.55 15.12
N GLY A 175 5.89 5.72 14.48
CA GLY A 175 6.18 5.91 13.05
C GLY A 175 5.22 5.21 12.07
N ARG A 176 4.32 4.34 12.55
CA ARG A 176 3.28 3.69 11.74
C ARG A 176 2.02 4.55 11.67
N ILE A 177 1.58 5.08 12.81
CA ILE A 177 0.46 6.02 12.89
C ILE A 177 0.85 7.43 12.44
N LYS A 178 -0.03 8.09 11.70
CA LYS A 178 0.13 9.44 11.13
C LYS A 178 -1.16 10.24 11.24
N ALA A 179 -1.03 11.56 11.17
CA ALA A 179 -2.18 12.43 11.00
C ALA A 179 -2.88 12.13 9.66
N GLY A 180 -4.19 11.93 9.70
CA GLY A 180 -5.02 11.50 8.57
C GLY A 180 -5.49 10.04 8.67
N ASP A 181 -4.85 9.22 9.51
CA ASP A 181 -5.19 7.79 9.58
C ASP A 181 -6.57 7.56 10.21
N LYS A 182 -7.36 6.65 9.63
CA LYS A 182 -8.68 6.27 10.14
C LYS A 182 -8.54 5.15 11.16
N ILE A 183 -9.09 5.35 12.36
CA ILE A 183 -9.19 4.29 13.35
C ILE A 183 -10.43 3.46 13.02
N ILE A 184 -10.20 2.24 12.57
CA ILE A 184 -11.24 1.28 12.21
C ILE A 184 -11.69 0.41 13.39
N ALA A 185 -10.80 0.17 14.36
CA ALA A 185 -11.03 -0.61 15.57
C ALA A 185 -9.98 -0.28 16.65
N VAL A 186 -10.30 -0.48 17.93
CA VAL A 186 -9.44 -0.25 19.11
C VAL A 186 -9.54 -1.41 20.09
#